data_AF-W7Q9I9-F1
#
_entry.id   AF-W7Q9I9-F1
#
_cell.length_a   1.000
_cell.length_b   1.000
_cell.length_c   1.000
_cell.angle_alpha   90.00
_cell.angle_beta   90.00
_cell.angle_gamma   90.00
#
_symmetry.space_group_name_H-M   'P 1'
#
loop_
_entity.id
_entity.type
_entity.pdbx_description
1 polymer ?
#
loop_
_entity_poly.entity_id
_entity_poly.type
_entity_poly.pdbx_seq_one_letter_code
_entity_poly.pdbx_strand_id
1 'polypeptide(L)'
;MNLIAKRLIANIERNIQTSLVYIWGAGELGHTIGEWLLQNRPDCQVLGFIETSPKQTSIQIMQSQLPVYSFDSAGLSEEHYLIIASQAFEREIIANIYKVAPEFKSKIISYSQYKCWLKKQIEDLVAGNEIKKLTALVFDYPEDYQLWLAMAELETDESIRNDYLICAQALS
;
A
#
# COMPACT_ATOMS: atom_id res chain seq x y z
N MET A 1 7.74 -6.87 10.67
CA MET A 1 7.00 -6.59 9.42
C MET A 1 7.53 -5.30 8.80
N ASN A 2 7.96 -5.35 7.54
CA ASN A 2 8.47 -4.19 6.79
C ASN A 2 7.38 -3.09 6.70
N LEU A 3 7.79 -1.82 6.75
CA LEU A 3 6.93 -0.65 6.65
C LEU A 3 6.03 -0.65 5.40
N ILE A 4 6.54 -1.13 4.28
CA ILE A 4 5.78 -1.25 3.02
C ILE A 4 4.62 -2.23 3.18
N ALA A 5 4.85 -3.38 3.82
CA ALA A 5 3.80 -4.36 4.09
C ALA A 5 2.73 -3.79 5.03
N LYS A 6 3.15 -3.09 6.10
CA LYS A 6 2.20 -2.39 7.01
C LYS A 6 1.30 -1.42 6.26
N ARG A 7 1.86 -0.60 5.37
CA ARG A 7 1.10 0.40 4.62
C ARG A 7 0.17 -0.23 3.59
N LEU A 8 0.63 -1.27 2.90
CA LEU A 8 -0.20 -2.00 1.95
C LEU A 8 -1.36 -2.69 2.67
N ILE A 9 -1.12 -3.30 3.83
CA ILE A 9 -2.15 -3.85 4.72
C ILE A 9 -3.16 -2.76 5.11
N ALA A 10 -2.71 -1.60 5.56
CA ALA A 10 -3.60 -0.50 5.94
C ALA A 10 -4.44 -0.02 4.75
N ASN A 11 -3.92 -0.05 3.51
CA ASN A 11 -4.70 0.25 2.31
C ASN A 11 -5.70 -0.86 1.97
N ILE A 12 -5.34 -2.13 2.17
CA ILE A 12 -6.24 -3.28 2.01
C ILE A 12 -7.41 -3.18 2.99
N GLU A 13 -7.16 -2.93 4.27
CA GLU A 13 -8.19 -2.82 5.31
C GLU A 13 -9.20 -1.70 5.02
N ARG A 14 -8.74 -0.58 4.44
CA ARG A 14 -9.60 0.57 4.13
C ARG A 14 -10.45 0.37 2.88
N ASN A 15 -9.94 -0.36 1.89
CA ASN A 15 -10.53 -0.39 0.55
C ASN A 15 -11.12 -1.75 0.14
N ILE A 16 -10.78 -2.83 0.84
CA ILE A 16 -11.29 -4.17 0.59
C ILE A 16 -12.17 -4.58 1.77
N GLN A 17 -13.47 -4.83 1.51
CA GLN A 17 -14.42 -5.29 2.54
C GLN A 17 -14.69 -6.79 2.47
N THR A 18 -15.07 -7.33 1.31
CA THR A 18 -15.27 -8.77 1.08
C THR A 18 -15.06 -8.98 -0.41
N SER A 19 -14.01 -9.70 -0.80
CA SER A 19 -13.55 -9.68 -2.18
C SER A 19 -12.78 -10.93 -2.59
N LEU A 20 -12.81 -11.16 -3.89
CA LEU A 20 -11.89 -12.00 -4.62
C LEU A 20 -10.62 -11.19 -4.92
N VAL A 21 -9.44 -11.68 -4.53
CA VAL A 21 -8.20 -10.90 -4.65
C VAL A 21 -7.11 -11.68 -5.38
N TYR A 22 -6.40 -10.97 -6.25
CA TYR A 22 -5.11 -11.41 -6.80
C TYR A 22 -3.99 -10.55 -6.22
N ILE A 23 -2.83 -11.16 -5.99
CA ILE A 23 -1.63 -10.44 -5.56
C ILE A 23 -0.65 -10.39 -6.73
N TRP A 24 -0.35 -9.19 -7.22
CA TRP A 24 0.67 -9.00 -8.26
C TRP A 24 2.05 -8.84 -7.64
N GLY A 25 2.92 -9.82 -7.90
CA GLY A 25 4.27 -9.91 -7.37
C GLY A 25 4.39 -11.06 -6.38
N ALA A 26 5.09 -12.11 -6.80
CA ALA A 26 5.37 -13.33 -6.06
C ALA A 26 6.63 -13.23 -5.18
N GLY A 27 7.18 -12.03 -4.95
CA GLY A 27 8.34 -11.81 -4.10
C GLY A 27 8.01 -11.91 -2.60
N GLU A 28 8.97 -11.52 -1.75
CA GLU A 28 8.84 -11.51 -0.28
C GLU A 28 7.61 -10.70 0.20
N LEU A 29 7.39 -9.52 -0.39
CA LEU A 29 6.24 -8.67 -0.05
C LEU A 29 4.92 -9.38 -0.38
N GLY A 30 4.81 -9.98 -1.58
CA GLY A 30 3.61 -10.73 -1.97
C GLY A 30 3.32 -11.91 -1.07
N HIS A 31 4.36 -12.66 -0.68
CA HIS A 31 4.23 -13.74 0.30
C HIS A 31 3.70 -13.21 1.63
N THR A 32 4.31 -12.15 2.16
CA THR A 32 3.90 -11.53 3.43
C THR A 32 2.42 -11.10 3.40
N ILE A 33 1.97 -10.50 2.30
CA ILE A 33 0.57 -10.07 2.15
C ILE A 33 -0.37 -11.27 2.00
N GLY A 34 0.03 -12.29 1.24
CA GLY A 34 -0.73 -13.53 1.12
C GLY A 34 -0.93 -14.23 2.45
N GLU A 35 0.14 -14.38 3.25
CA GLU A 35 0.06 -14.94 4.61
C GLU A 35 -0.87 -14.12 5.50
N TRP A 36 -0.72 -12.79 5.48
CA TRP A 36 -1.55 -11.91 6.30
C TRP A 36 -3.03 -12.01 5.93
N LEU A 37 -3.37 -12.03 4.64
CA LEU A 37 -4.76 -12.19 4.18
C LEU A 37 -5.36 -13.52 4.63
N LEU A 38 -4.64 -14.63 4.43
CA LEU A 38 -5.12 -15.96 4.82
C LEU A 38 -5.33 -16.10 6.34
N GLN A 39 -4.53 -15.40 7.15
CA GLN A 39 -4.64 -15.45 8.62
C GLN A 39 -5.67 -14.47 9.20
N ASN A 40 -5.77 -13.26 8.64
CA ASN A 40 -6.47 -12.14 9.29
C ASN A 40 -7.72 -11.68 8.53
N ARG A 41 -7.87 -12.09 7.26
CA ARG A 41 -8.99 -11.70 6.40
C ARG A 41 -9.65 -12.93 5.76
N PRO A 42 -10.29 -13.80 6.56
CA PRO A 42 -10.97 -15.00 6.04
C PRO A 42 -12.15 -14.67 5.10
N ASP A 43 -12.62 -13.42 5.15
CA ASP A 43 -13.60 -12.82 4.24
C ASP A 43 -13.03 -12.51 2.84
N CYS A 44 -11.70 -12.50 2.68
CA CYS A 44 -11.04 -12.31 1.41
C CYS A 44 -10.58 -13.65 0.83
N GLN A 45 -10.99 -13.97 -0.39
CA GLN A 45 -10.50 -15.16 -1.08
C GLN A 45 -9.29 -14.79 -1.96
N VAL A 46 -8.11 -15.27 -1.57
CA VAL A 46 -6.89 -15.15 -2.38
C VAL A 46 -6.95 -16.16 -3.53
N LEU A 47 -7.16 -15.68 -4.75
CA LEU A 47 -7.29 -16.51 -5.95
C LEU A 47 -5.94 -16.96 -6.52
N GLY A 48 -4.89 -16.18 -6.30
CA GLY A 48 -3.55 -16.51 -6.75
C GLY A 48 -2.65 -15.29 -6.89
N PHE A 49 -1.49 -15.53 -7.50
CA PHE A 49 -0.50 -14.52 -7.81
C PHE A 49 -0.52 -14.17 -9.29
N ILE A 50 -0.18 -12.91 -9.60
CA ILE A 50 0.08 -12.44 -10.95
C ILE A 50 1.55 -12.07 -11.06
N GLU A 51 2.18 -12.51 -12.13
CA GLU A 51 3.54 -12.16 -12.51
C GLU A 51 3.58 -11.75 -13.98
N THR A 52 4.47 -10.81 -14.33
CA THR A 52 4.65 -10.41 -15.74
C THR A 52 5.18 -11.58 -16.57
N SER A 53 6.10 -12.36 -15.99
CA SER A 53 6.69 -13.54 -16.60
C SER A 53 6.75 -14.69 -15.58
N PRO A 54 5.65 -15.45 -15.41
CA PRO A 54 5.60 -16.55 -14.45
C PRO A 54 6.68 -17.60 -14.73
N LYS A 55 7.61 -17.79 -13.79
CA LYS A 55 8.63 -18.86 -13.86
C LYS A 55 8.18 -20.17 -13.22
N GLN A 56 7.11 -20.10 -12.45
CA GLN A 56 6.52 -21.19 -11.69
C GLN A 56 5.01 -21.15 -11.85
N THR A 57 4.35 -22.29 -11.68
CA THR A 57 2.89 -22.42 -11.83
C THR A 57 2.14 -22.20 -10.52
N SER A 58 2.83 -22.29 -9.38
CA SER A 58 2.24 -22.10 -8.05
C SER A 58 3.28 -21.65 -7.02
N ILE A 59 2.78 -21.11 -5.91
CA ILE A 59 3.54 -20.66 -4.74
C ILE A 59 2.91 -21.29 -3.51
N GLN A 60 3.74 -21.83 -2.62
CA GLN A 60 3.29 -22.31 -1.32
C GLN A 60 3.24 -21.13 -0.34
N ILE A 61 2.05 -20.90 0.25
CA ILE A 61 1.86 -19.94 1.33
C ILE A 61 1.14 -20.66 2.48
N MET A 62 1.82 -20.76 3.62
CA MET A 62 1.37 -21.57 4.75
C MET A 62 1.01 -22.99 4.29
N GLN A 63 -0.25 -23.41 4.43
CA GLN A 63 -0.77 -24.72 4.02
C GLN A 63 -1.45 -24.70 2.64
N SER A 64 -1.48 -23.54 1.96
CA SER A 64 -2.15 -23.36 0.68
C SER A 64 -1.14 -23.34 -0.46
N GLN A 65 -1.49 -23.99 -1.57
CA GLN A 65 -0.76 -23.90 -2.83
C GLN A 65 -1.55 -22.98 -3.77
N LEU A 66 -1.06 -21.76 -3.96
CA LEU A 66 -1.73 -20.72 -4.74
C LEU A 66 -1.15 -20.67 -6.16
N PRO A 67 -1.99 -20.64 -7.20
CA PRO A 67 -1.52 -20.60 -8.58
C PRO A 67 -0.85 -19.26 -8.92
N VAL A 68 0.04 -19.27 -9.91
CA VAL A 68 0.67 -18.07 -10.48
C VAL A 68 0.26 -17.95 -11.94
N TYR A 69 -0.26 -16.77 -12.30
CA TYR A 69 -0.75 -16.46 -13.64
C TYR A 69 0.06 -15.34 -14.27
N SER A 70 0.06 -15.29 -15.60
CA SER A 70 0.26 -14.02 -16.30
C SER A 70 -1.00 -13.16 -16.17
N PHE A 71 -0.89 -11.84 -16.34
CA PHE A 71 -2.05 -10.95 -16.26
C PHE A 71 -3.19 -11.40 -17.20
N ASP A 72 -2.87 -11.76 -18.43
CA ASP A 72 -3.85 -12.17 -19.45
C ASP A 72 -4.50 -13.54 -19.17
N SER A 73 -3.83 -14.42 -18.40
CA SER A 73 -4.34 -15.77 -18.10
C SER A 73 -5.07 -15.88 -16.77
N ALA A 74 -5.05 -14.82 -15.95
CA ALA A 74 -5.66 -14.83 -14.62
C ALA A 74 -7.19 -14.85 -14.64
N GLY A 75 -7.85 -14.59 -15.77
CA GLY A 75 -9.32 -14.59 -15.86
C GLY A 75 -9.97 -13.48 -15.03
N LEU A 76 -9.39 -12.27 -15.08
CA LEU A 76 -9.83 -11.15 -14.26
C LEU A 76 -11.27 -10.68 -14.62
N SER A 77 -12.03 -10.28 -13.59
CA SER A 77 -13.37 -9.70 -13.71
C SER A 77 -13.49 -8.46 -12.81
N GLU A 78 -14.49 -7.60 -13.02
CA GLU A 78 -14.69 -6.37 -12.23
C GLU A 78 -14.92 -6.61 -10.72
N GLU A 79 -15.24 -7.84 -10.33
CA GLU A 79 -15.39 -8.26 -8.93
C GLU A 79 -14.03 -8.45 -8.25
N HIS A 80 -12.94 -8.61 -9.02
CA HIS A 80 -11.62 -8.91 -8.52
C HIS A 80 -10.86 -7.64 -8.14
N TYR A 81 -10.16 -7.69 -7.00
CA TYR A 81 -9.19 -6.68 -6.60
C TYR A 81 -7.77 -7.12 -6.94
N LEU A 82 -6.94 -6.15 -7.33
CA LEU A 82 -5.54 -6.35 -7.69
C LEU A 82 -4.65 -5.70 -6.64
N ILE A 83 -4.02 -6.50 -5.79
CA ILE A 83 -3.08 -6.01 -4.77
C ILE A 83 -1.69 -5.99 -5.38
N ILE A 84 -1.10 -4.81 -5.56
CA ILE A 84 0.22 -4.64 -6.17
C ILE A 84 1.29 -4.75 -5.08
N ALA A 85 1.90 -5.93 -4.97
CA ALA A 85 2.94 -6.28 -4.01
C ALA A 85 4.35 -6.28 -4.66
N SER A 86 4.57 -5.42 -5.64
CA SER A 86 5.85 -5.24 -6.34
C SER A 86 6.28 -3.78 -6.29
N GLN A 87 7.03 -3.40 -5.25
CA GLN A 87 7.37 -1.99 -4.98
C GLN A 87 8.17 -1.35 -6.13
N ALA A 88 9.19 -2.05 -6.64
CA ALA A 88 10.09 -1.52 -7.66
C ALA A 88 9.38 -1.27 -9.01
N PHE A 89 8.35 -2.07 -9.32
CA PHE A 89 7.63 -2.01 -10.60
C PHE A 89 6.20 -1.47 -10.45
N GLU A 90 5.82 -0.98 -9.27
CA GLU A 90 4.43 -0.58 -8.96
C GLU A 90 3.89 0.40 -10.01
N ARG A 91 4.65 1.45 -10.33
CA ARG A 91 4.23 2.48 -11.30
C ARG A 91 4.02 1.89 -12.70
N GLU A 92 4.91 1.01 -13.14
CA GLU A 92 4.83 0.38 -14.45
C GLU A 92 3.61 -0.56 -14.54
N ILE A 93 3.40 -1.38 -13.51
CA ILE A 93 2.27 -2.30 -13.42
C ILE A 93 0.95 -1.52 -13.46
N ILE A 94 0.80 -0.48 -12.64
CA ILE A 94 -0.42 0.35 -12.61
C ILE A 94 -0.65 1.03 -13.95
N ALA A 95 0.39 1.63 -14.55
CA ALA A 95 0.28 2.27 -15.85
C ALA A 95 -0.15 1.28 -16.95
N ASN A 96 0.38 0.06 -16.92
CA ASN A 96 -0.03 -0.99 -17.85
C ASN A 96 -1.50 -1.36 -17.66
N ILE A 97 -1.95 -1.64 -16.43
CA ILE A 97 -3.36 -1.95 -16.14
C ILE A 97 -4.26 -0.82 -16.62
N TYR A 98 -3.91 0.44 -16.35
CA TYR A 98 -4.72 1.59 -16.76
C TYR A 98 -4.88 1.72 -18.28
N LYS A 99 -3.92 1.16 -19.04
CA LYS A 99 -3.91 1.14 -20.49
C LYS A 99 -4.70 -0.05 -21.05
N VAL A 100 -4.50 -1.25 -20.50
CA VAL A 100 -5.03 -2.50 -21.08
C VAL A 100 -6.35 -2.96 -20.46
N ALA A 101 -6.62 -2.57 -19.21
CA ALA A 101 -7.81 -2.96 -18.45
C ALA A 101 -8.26 -1.79 -17.54
N PRO A 102 -8.66 -0.65 -18.12
CA PRO A 102 -8.98 0.59 -17.39
C PRO A 102 -10.12 0.44 -16.38
N GLU A 103 -11.02 -0.52 -16.55
CA GLU A 103 -12.09 -0.89 -15.62
C GLU A 103 -11.56 -1.26 -14.22
N PHE A 104 -10.33 -1.80 -14.13
CA PHE A 104 -9.68 -2.15 -12.87
C PHE A 104 -9.07 -0.97 -12.12
N LYS A 105 -9.14 0.26 -12.65
CA LYS A 105 -8.55 1.46 -12.01
C LYS A 105 -8.97 1.63 -10.55
N SER A 106 -10.24 1.37 -10.25
CA SER A 106 -10.80 1.48 -8.90
C SER A 106 -10.58 0.23 -8.02
N LYS A 107 -10.05 -0.84 -8.59
CA LYS A 107 -9.86 -2.16 -7.97
C LYS A 107 -8.41 -2.48 -7.66
N ILE A 108 -7.49 -1.62 -8.09
CA ILE A 108 -6.08 -1.70 -7.71
C ILE A 108 -5.95 -1.24 -6.27
N ILE A 109 -5.24 -2.04 -5.46
CA ILE A 109 -4.75 -1.65 -4.14
C ILE A 109 -3.23 -1.66 -4.20
N SER A 110 -2.60 -0.54 -3.84
CA SER A 110 -1.15 -0.39 -3.98
C SER A 110 -0.54 0.28 -2.75
N TYR A 111 0.78 0.24 -2.62
CA TYR A 111 1.43 0.91 -1.50
C TYR A 111 1.24 2.42 -1.64
N SER A 112 1.46 3.00 -2.82
CA SER A 112 1.46 4.46 -2.99
C SER A 112 0.10 5.15 -2.86
N GLN A 113 -1.00 4.40 -2.78
CA GLN A 113 -2.35 4.93 -2.56
C GLN A 113 -2.52 5.67 -1.22
N TYR A 114 -1.65 5.41 -0.24
CA TYR A 114 -1.77 6.10 1.06
C TYR A 114 -1.67 7.62 0.92
N LYS A 115 -1.01 8.14 -0.12
CA LYS A 115 -0.70 9.57 -0.25
C LYS A 115 -1.93 10.48 -0.24
N CYS A 116 -3.00 10.09 -0.94
CA CYS A 116 -4.23 10.89 -0.97
C CYS A 116 -4.93 10.92 0.40
N TRP A 117 -4.98 9.78 1.07
CA TRP A 117 -5.52 9.68 2.44
C TRP A 117 -4.65 10.44 3.43
N LEU A 118 -3.33 10.26 3.36
CA LEU A 118 -2.37 10.86 4.27
C LEU A 118 -2.44 12.38 4.23
N LYS A 119 -2.52 12.98 3.03
CA LYS A 119 -2.68 14.43 2.88
C LYS A 119 -3.89 14.95 3.66
N LYS A 120 -5.06 14.34 3.47
CA LYS A 120 -6.28 14.74 4.19
C LYS A 120 -6.12 14.54 5.70
N GLN A 121 -5.51 13.44 6.10
CA GLN A 121 -5.26 13.15 7.52
C GLN A 121 -4.34 14.19 8.16
N ILE A 122 -3.32 14.68 7.45
CA ILE A 122 -2.45 15.77 7.91
C ILE A 122 -3.28 17.04 8.12
N GLU A 123 -4.05 17.45 7.11
CA GLU A 123 -4.90 18.66 7.17
C GLU A 123 -5.86 18.62 8.37
N ASP A 124 -6.55 17.49 8.59
CA ASP A 124 -7.48 17.31 9.71
C ASP A 124 -6.77 17.40 11.08
N LEU A 125 -5.55 16.86 11.20
CA LEU A 125 -4.79 16.87 12.45
C LEU A 125 -4.17 18.23 12.76
N VAL A 126 -3.72 18.96 11.74
CA VAL A 126 -3.26 20.35 11.88
C VAL A 126 -4.41 21.24 12.35
N ALA A 127 -5.58 21.14 11.71
CA ALA A 127 -6.77 21.90 12.10
C ALA A 127 -7.22 21.58 13.55
N GLY A 128 -7.02 20.33 14.00
CA GLY A 128 -7.31 19.90 15.37
C GLY A 128 -6.22 20.21 16.40
N ASN A 129 -5.06 20.76 16.00
CA ASN A 129 -3.88 20.93 16.85
C ASN A 129 -3.40 19.62 17.52
N GLU A 130 -3.42 18.51 16.78
CA GLU A 130 -3.24 17.14 17.27
C GLU A 130 -1.80 16.63 17.11
N ILE A 131 -0.81 17.34 17.67
CA ILE A 131 0.63 17.07 17.46
C ILE A 131 1.06 15.63 17.79
N LYS A 132 0.47 15.02 18.84
CA LYS A 132 0.79 13.63 19.22
C LYS A 132 0.41 12.62 18.15
N LYS A 133 -0.72 12.86 17.46
CA LYS A 133 -1.19 11.99 16.37
C LYS A 133 -0.36 12.21 15.10
N LEU A 134 0.06 13.45 14.83
CA LEU A 134 1.00 13.74 13.74
C LEU A 134 2.37 13.08 13.98
N THR A 135 2.86 13.09 15.22
CA THR A 135 4.12 12.42 15.58
C THR A 135 4.04 10.92 15.29
N ALA A 136 2.91 10.28 15.62
CA ALA A 136 2.70 8.87 15.30
C ALA A 136 2.72 8.62 13.78
N LEU A 137 2.09 9.49 12.98
CA LEU A 137 2.13 9.38 11.53
C LEU A 137 3.53 9.56 10.94
N VAL A 138 4.38 10.41 11.52
CA VAL A 138 5.79 10.56 11.09
C VAL A 138 6.55 9.25 11.22
N PHE A 139 6.32 8.45 12.27
CA PHE A 139 6.97 7.14 12.39
C PHE A 139 6.48 6.16 11.32
N ASP A 140 5.23 6.28 10.89
CA ASP A 140 4.66 5.43 9.84
C ASP A 140 4.99 5.92 8.42
N TYR A 141 5.28 7.21 8.25
CA TYR A 141 5.51 7.91 6.96
C TYR A 141 6.67 8.92 7.05
N PRO A 142 7.87 8.51 7.47
CA PRO A 142 8.98 9.44 7.72
C PRO A 142 9.54 10.09 6.46
N GLU A 143 9.23 9.55 5.27
CA GLU A 143 9.65 10.11 3.99
C GLU A 143 8.67 11.14 3.40
N ASP A 144 7.54 11.41 4.06
CA ASP A 144 6.56 12.37 3.56
C ASP A 144 6.88 13.79 4.04
N TYR A 145 7.28 14.66 3.11
CA TYR A 145 7.68 16.03 3.43
C TYR A 145 6.55 16.85 4.06
N GLN A 146 5.27 16.58 3.74
CA GLN A 146 4.14 17.35 4.26
C GLN A 146 3.91 17.08 5.75
N LEU A 147 4.22 15.87 6.22
CA LEU A 147 4.15 15.54 7.65
C LEU A 147 5.16 16.36 8.46
N TRP A 148 6.39 16.49 7.97
CA TRP A 148 7.42 17.27 8.67
C TRP A 148 7.08 18.76 8.71
N LEU A 149 6.50 19.31 7.63
CA LEU A 149 5.97 20.68 7.64
C LEU A 149 4.84 20.84 8.66
N ALA A 150 3.90 19.89 8.72
CA ALA A 150 2.81 19.93 9.68
C ALA A 150 3.29 19.83 11.15
N MET A 151 4.32 19.02 11.41
CA MET A 151 4.96 18.96 12.72
C MET A 151 5.59 20.31 13.10
N ALA A 152 6.28 20.97 12.17
CA ALA A 152 6.85 22.29 12.40
C ALA A 152 5.78 23.37 12.64
N GLU A 153 4.65 23.30 11.95
CA GLU A 153 3.53 24.24 12.12
C GLU A 153 2.95 24.21 13.54
N LEU A 154 2.78 23.02 14.12
CA LEU A 154 2.20 22.86 15.45
C LEU A 154 3.20 22.95 16.60
N GLU A 155 4.50 22.85 16.33
CA GLU A 155 5.53 22.91 17.38
C GLU A 155 5.71 24.33 17.90
N THR A 156 5.73 24.48 19.21
CA THR A 156 5.90 25.75 19.91
C THR A 156 7.36 26.07 20.24
N ASP A 157 8.19 25.05 20.46
CA ASP A 157 9.62 25.20 20.71
C ASP A 157 10.35 25.52 19.39
N GLU A 158 11.03 26.66 19.34
CA GLU A 158 11.71 27.14 18.13
C GLU A 158 12.85 26.22 17.69
N SER A 159 13.58 25.61 18.63
CA SER A 159 14.67 24.69 18.30
C SER A 159 14.13 23.43 17.64
N ILE A 160 13.12 22.81 18.24
CA ILE A 160 12.51 21.57 17.72
C ILE A 160 11.80 21.85 16.38
N ARG A 161 11.12 22.98 16.26
CA ARG A 161 10.50 23.42 15.00
C ARG A 161 11.54 23.49 13.87
N ASN A 162 12.71 24.07 14.14
CA ASN A 162 13.78 24.15 13.15
C ASN A 162 14.30 22.76 12.74
N ASP A 163 14.42 21.82 13.67
CA ASP A 163 14.79 20.44 13.35
C ASP A 163 13.77 19.78 12.40
N TYR A 164 12.47 19.98 12.63
CA TYR A 164 11.43 19.48 11.73
C TYR A 164 11.49 20.11 10.33
N LEU A 165 11.78 21.41 10.23
CA LEU A 165 11.95 22.09 8.94
C LEU A 165 13.16 21.56 8.17
N ILE A 166 14.27 21.23 8.86
CA ILE A 166 15.45 20.59 8.26
C ILE A 166 15.07 19.22 7.68
N CYS A 167 14.31 18.42 8.43
CA CYS A 167 13.80 17.13 7.93
C CYS A 167 12.92 17.32 6.69
N ALA A 168 12.01 18.30 6.69
CA ALA A 168 11.17 18.59 5.53
C ALA A 168 12.00 18.99 4.28
N GLN A 169 13.02 19.84 4.46
CA GLN A 169 13.92 20.26 3.38
C GLN A 169 14.74 19.11 2.78
N ALA A 170 15.13 18.13 3.59
CA ALA A 170 15.86 16.96 3.09
C ALA A 170 15.03 16.06 2.17
N LEU A 171 13.70 16.20 2.18
CA LEU A 171 12.74 15.35 1.46
C LEU A 171 12.05 16.05 0.28
N SER A 172 12.27 17.37 0.11
CA SER A 172 11.67 18.20 -0.95
C SER A 172 12.31 18.02 -2.32
#